data_AF-A0A7D5V057-F1
#
_entry.id   AF-A0A7D5V057-F1
#
_cell.length_a   1.000
_cell.length_b   1.000
_cell.length_c   1.000
_cell.angle_alpha   90.00
_cell.angle_beta   90.00
_cell.angle_gamma   90.00
#
_symmetry.space_group_name_H-M   'P 1'
#
loop_
_entity.id
_entity.type
_entity.pdbx_description
1 polymer ?
#
loop_
_entity_poly.entity_id
_entity_poly.type
_entity_poly.pdbx_seq_one_letter_code
_entity_poly.pdbx_strand_id
1 'polypeptide(L)'
;MLNAWQQLALLRTAAWAKEVERPRLIARRFNDNIPTEAGGERPPKETAAVEFQRWLEDKPPGYVVFSDGSKTERDTAGYGYAVFHNGRLADWGFGQLGRREVFDAEIHGALEGLQCAVLANFTNEPITVCMDNTSVIDCIGATAPNSSQACFRAFQKIGDKYPYQVSVKWCPGHSNIFGNELADLLAKQGGNLPVPEHLPSVSYRRRQVKGQIAVDYQQWWQGVERAGYSSLGLTAELRKLPELALPRRLLGYLLAARSQHGDFADYHERFHPGQATLECPCGRQKSPTHLFYCRKIPRHLRARLTPDPEAAIGRFLGRSYKVYLRIADFYYTKINKRY
;
A
#
# COMPACT_ATOMS: atom_id res chain seq x y z
N MET A 1 -7.65 -15.73 -26.29
CA MET A 1 -8.89 -16.51 -26.12
C MET A 1 -9.08 -16.77 -24.63
N LEU A 2 -10.10 -16.15 -24.01
CA LEU A 2 -10.46 -16.41 -22.61
C LEU A 2 -11.15 -17.78 -22.52
N ASN A 3 -10.85 -18.56 -21.48
CA ASN A 3 -11.40 -19.90 -21.30
C ASN A 3 -12.89 -19.84 -20.90
N ALA A 4 -13.65 -20.89 -21.24
CA ALA A 4 -15.12 -20.93 -21.12
C ALA A 4 -15.65 -20.66 -19.70
N TRP A 5 -14.84 -20.91 -18.66
CA TRP A 5 -15.18 -20.62 -17.27
C TRP A 5 -15.10 -19.12 -16.92
N GLN A 6 -14.14 -18.37 -17.48
CA GLN A 6 -14.06 -16.92 -17.28
C GLN A 6 -15.22 -16.19 -17.97
N GLN A 7 -15.68 -16.68 -19.12
CA GLN A 7 -16.85 -16.12 -19.80
C GLN A 7 -18.15 -16.33 -19.01
N LEU A 8 -18.35 -17.51 -18.40
CA LEU A 8 -19.57 -17.81 -17.65
C LEU A 8 -19.72 -16.98 -16.37
N ALA A 9 -18.60 -16.72 -15.67
CA ALA A 9 -18.58 -15.88 -14.49
C ALA A 9 -18.91 -14.41 -14.84
N LEU A 10 -18.24 -13.84 -15.83
CA LEU A 10 -18.46 -12.45 -16.28
C LEU A 10 -19.90 -12.22 -16.79
N LEU A 11 -20.47 -13.20 -17.51
CA LEU A 11 -21.83 -13.10 -18.04
C LEU A 11 -22.90 -13.20 -16.93
N ARG A 12 -22.69 -14.03 -15.90
CA ARG A 12 -23.61 -14.10 -14.74
C ARG A 12 -23.60 -12.82 -13.92
N THR A 13 -22.43 -12.23 -13.67
CA THR A 13 -22.33 -10.95 -12.95
C THR A 13 -22.96 -9.81 -13.75
N ALA A 14 -22.81 -9.81 -15.08
CA ALA A 14 -23.42 -8.82 -15.96
C ALA A 14 -24.96 -8.89 -16.00
N ALA A 15 -25.54 -10.09 -15.88
CA ALA A 15 -26.99 -10.27 -15.84
C ALA A 15 -27.63 -9.78 -14.52
N TRP A 16 -26.86 -9.75 -13.43
CA TRP A 16 -27.30 -9.25 -12.11
C TRP A 16 -27.14 -7.74 -11.95
N ALA A 17 -26.44 -7.08 -12.88
CA ALA A 17 -26.11 -5.66 -12.82
C ALA A 17 -26.71 -4.89 -14.02
N LYS A 18 -27.93 -5.23 -14.45
CA LYS A 18 -28.59 -4.60 -15.61
C LYS A 18 -28.73 -3.08 -15.49
N GLU A 19 -28.79 -2.56 -14.26
CA GLU A 19 -28.92 -1.13 -13.96
C GLU A 19 -27.58 -0.44 -13.69
N VAL A 20 -26.46 -1.18 -13.66
CA VAL A 20 -25.15 -0.59 -13.42
C VAL A 20 -24.58 -0.15 -14.77
N GLU A 21 -24.39 1.17 -14.94
CA GLU A 21 -23.74 1.71 -16.14
C GLU A 21 -22.41 0.98 -16.37
N ARG A 22 -22.25 0.39 -17.56
CA ARG A 22 -21.03 -0.33 -17.90
C ARG A 22 -19.84 0.61 -17.76
N PRO A 23 -18.73 0.17 -17.12
CA PRO A 23 -17.52 0.97 -17.06
C PRO A 23 -17.11 1.38 -18.48
N ARG A 24 -17.13 2.68 -18.76
CA ARG A 24 -16.61 3.20 -20.03
C ARG A 24 -15.12 2.95 -20.02
N LEU A 25 -14.62 2.26 -21.04
CA LEU A 25 -13.18 2.09 -21.25
C LEU A 25 -12.59 3.48 -21.48
N ILE A 26 -11.84 3.97 -20.48
CA ILE A 26 -11.10 5.21 -20.59
C ILE A 26 -9.90 4.91 -21.48
N ALA A 27 -9.88 5.48 -22.68
CA ALA A 27 -8.74 5.35 -23.58
C ALA A 27 -7.46 5.83 -22.87
N ARG A 28 -6.40 5.04 -23.02
CA ARG A 28 -5.08 5.39 -22.48
C ARG A 28 -4.60 6.67 -23.16
N ARG A 29 -4.05 7.60 -22.38
CA ARG A 29 -3.38 8.80 -22.92
C ARG A 29 -2.04 8.39 -23.52
N PHE A 30 -1.81 8.78 -24.77
CA PHE A 30 -0.53 8.61 -25.49
C PHE A 30 0.10 9.94 -25.91
N ASN A 31 -0.51 11.07 -25.54
CA ASN A 31 -0.03 12.40 -25.90
C ASN A 31 1.13 12.83 -25.01
N ASP A 32 2.21 13.35 -25.62
CA ASP A 32 3.43 13.85 -24.98
C ASP A 32 3.54 15.39 -24.97
N ASN A 33 2.46 16.10 -25.32
CA ASN A 33 2.38 17.57 -25.32
C ASN A 33 2.77 18.26 -23.99
N ILE A 34 2.82 17.52 -22.88
CA ILE A 34 3.26 18.02 -21.57
C ILE A 34 4.53 17.26 -21.20
N PRO A 35 5.73 17.84 -21.42
CA PRO A 35 6.97 17.27 -20.95
C PRO A 35 6.94 17.14 -19.42
N THR A 36 7.13 15.94 -18.89
CA THR A 36 7.22 15.66 -17.45
C THR A 36 8.57 15.04 -17.13
N GLU A 37 9.26 15.54 -16.11
CA GLU A 37 10.55 14.99 -15.67
C GLU A 37 10.38 13.53 -15.16
N ALA A 38 10.93 12.56 -15.90
CA ALA A 38 10.72 11.14 -15.67
C ALA A 38 11.43 10.62 -14.40
N GLY A 39 10.82 9.67 -13.71
CA GLY A 39 11.34 9.16 -12.44
C GLY A 39 12.66 8.38 -12.50
N GLY A 40 13.11 7.95 -13.68
CA GLY A 40 14.38 7.22 -13.84
C GLY A 40 15.63 8.09 -13.83
N GLU A 41 15.50 9.41 -13.99
CA GLU A 41 16.62 10.35 -14.19
C GLU A 41 16.83 11.31 -13.01
N ARG A 42 16.10 11.13 -11.90
CA ARG A 42 16.11 12.09 -10.77
C ARG A 42 17.35 11.87 -9.88
N PRO A 43 18.22 12.88 -9.67
CA PRO A 43 19.37 12.77 -8.80
C PRO A 43 18.97 12.71 -7.32
N PRO A 44 19.91 12.38 -6.40
CA PRO A 44 19.67 12.48 -4.96
C PRO A 44 19.14 13.86 -4.56
N LYS A 45 18.32 13.90 -3.51
CA LYS A 45 17.56 15.10 -3.09
C LYS A 45 18.45 16.32 -2.87
N GLU A 46 19.62 16.15 -2.26
CA GLU A 46 20.56 17.22 -1.97
C GLU A 46 21.14 17.82 -3.26
N THR A 47 21.54 16.95 -4.20
CA THR A 47 22.04 17.35 -5.52
C THR A 47 20.95 18.06 -6.32
N ALA A 48 19.74 17.48 -6.33
CA ALA A 48 18.59 18.05 -7.01
C ALA A 48 18.25 19.46 -6.47
N ALA A 49 18.39 19.70 -5.18
CA ALA A 49 18.10 21.00 -4.57
C ALA A 49 19.08 22.07 -5.06
N VAL A 50 20.37 21.76 -5.12
CA VAL A 50 21.40 22.67 -5.63
C VAL A 50 21.19 22.96 -7.11
N GLU A 51 20.91 21.94 -7.92
CA GLU A 51 20.64 22.10 -9.35
C GLU A 51 19.37 22.92 -9.60
N PHE A 52 18.32 22.69 -8.83
CA PHE A 52 17.07 23.44 -8.94
C PHE A 52 17.25 24.90 -8.54
N GLN A 53 18.02 25.17 -7.47
CA GLN A 53 18.32 26.53 -7.03
C GLN A 53 19.11 27.29 -8.10
N ARG A 54 20.12 26.66 -8.71
CA ARG A 54 20.86 27.23 -9.84
C ARG A 54 19.95 27.52 -11.03
N TRP A 55 19.07 26.57 -11.37
CA TRP A 55 18.08 26.77 -12.44
C TRP A 55 17.18 27.98 -12.19
N LEU A 56 16.77 28.24 -10.94
CA LEU A 56 16.02 29.46 -10.58
C LEU A 56 16.88 30.73 -10.67
N GLU A 57 18.14 30.68 -10.23
CA GLU A 57 19.10 31.79 -10.31
C GLU A 57 19.40 32.19 -11.76
N ASP A 58 19.42 31.22 -12.66
CA ASP A 58 19.57 31.41 -14.11
C ASP A 58 18.33 32.05 -14.77
N LYS A 59 17.27 32.30 -14.00
CA LYS A 59 16.01 32.95 -14.43
C LYS A 59 15.38 32.21 -15.61
N PRO A 60 14.74 31.07 -15.37
CA PRO A 60 14.16 30.27 -16.44
C PRO A 60 13.10 31.09 -17.18
N PRO A 61 12.96 30.88 -18.50
CA PRO A 61 12.06 31.68 -19.31
C PRO A 61 10.60 31.43 -18.91
N GLY A 62 9.80 32.50 -18.93
CA GLY A 62 8.37 32.42 -18.71
C GLY A 62 7.94 32.33 -17.26
N TYR A 63 6.86 31.59 -17.03
CA TYR A 63 6.22 31.45 -15.73
C TYR A 63 6.71 30.21 -15.00
N VAL A 64 6.93 30.32 -13.69
CA VAL A 64 7.24 29.19 -12.81
C VAL A 64 6.15 29.09 -11.77
N VAL A 65 5.42 27.98 -11.77
CA VAL A 65 4.33 27.70 -10.83
C VAL A 65 4.81 26.68 -9.82
N PHE A 66 4.77 26.99 -8.53
CA PHE A 66 4.96 26.02 -7.46
C PHE A 66 3.60 25.63 -6.90
N SER A 67 3.42 24.35 -6.57
CA SER A 67 2.20 23.86 -5.93
C SER A 67 2.50 22.80 -4.91
N ASP A 68 1.72 22.77 -3.84
CA ASP A 68 1.82 21.77 -2.78
C ASP A 68 0.43 21.45 -2.21
N GLY A 69 0.34 20.32 -1.50
CA GLY A 69 -0.84 19.85 -0.79
C GLY A 69 -0.49 19.46 0.63
N SER A 70 -1.28 19.93 1.60
CA SER A 70 -1.06 19.61 3.01
C SER A 70 -2.29 18.97 3.62
N LYS A 71 -2.07 18.08 4.60
CA LYS A 71 -3.13 17.43 5.35
C LYS A 71 -3.08 17.85 6.81
N THR A 72 -4.24 18.19 7.36
CA THR A 72 -4.39 18.56 8.76
C THR A 72 -4.58 17.34 9.65
N GLU A 73 -4.43 17.54 10.96
CA GLU A 73 -4.73 16.53 11.98
C GLU A 73 -6.21 16.10 11.97
N ARG A 74 -7.10 16.93 11.42
CA ARG A 74 -8.54 16.64 11.25
C ARG A 74 -8.84 15.79 10.02
N ASP A 75 -7.80 15.26 9.35
CA ASP A 75 -7.88 14.43 8.16
C ASP A 75 -8.55 15.16 6.97
N THR A 76 -8.37 16.49 6.92
CA THR A 76 -8.76 17.35 5.80
C THR A 76 -7.53 17.86 5.07
N ALA A 77 -7.66 18.20 3.79
CA ALA A 77 -6.53 18.62 2.97
C ALA A 77 -6.78 20.00 2.33
N GLY A 78 -5.73 20.81 2.34
CA GLY A 78 -5.68 22.08 1.61
C GLY A 78 -4.59 22.05 0.54
N TYR A 79 -4.78 22.86 -0.50
CA TYR A 79 -3.79 23.07 -1.54
C TYR A 79 -3.27 24.50 -1.48
N GLY A 80 -2.06 24.71 -1.99
CA GLY A 80 -1.44 26.01 -2.15
C GLY A 80 -0.70 26.09 -3.47
N TYR A 81 -0.64 27.28 -4.07
CA TYR A 81 0.17 27.54 -5.24
C TYR A 81 0.76 28.95 -5.21
N ALA A 82 1.91 29.10 -5.86
CA ALA A 82 2.58 30.37 -6.07
C ALA A 82 3.10 30.45 -7.51
N VAL A 83 2.71 31.51 -8.22
CA VAL A 83 3.09 31.77 -9.61
C VAL A 83 4.14 32.87 -9.62
N PHE A 84 5.28 32.60 -10.24
CA PHE A 84 6.37 33.54 -10.43
C PHE A 84 6.55 33.87 -11.91
N HIS A 85 6.90 35.12 -12.20
CA HIS A 85 7.31 35.59 -13.52
C HIS A 85 8.56 36.44 -13.38
N ASN A 86 9.63 36.12 -14.13
CA ASN A 86 10.92 36.82 -14.04
C ASN A 86 11.48 36.93 -12.60
N GLY A 87 11.30 35.87 -11.81
CA GLY A 87 11.77 35.80 -10.41
C GLY A 87 10.95 36.62 -9.40
N ARG A 88 9.82 37.21 -9.81
CA ARG A 88 8.90 37.94 -8.93
C ARG A 88 7.60 37.16 -8.76
N LEU A 89 7.04 37.19 -7.55
CA LEU A 89 5.73 36.60 -7.28
C LEU A 89 4.67 37.40 -8.05
N ALA A 90 3.99 36.72 -8.97
CA ALA A 90 2.96 37.29 -9.84
C ALA A 90 1.55 37.01 -9.32
N ASP A 91 1.31 35.80 -8.80
CA ASP A 91 0.03 35.41 -8.21
C ASP A 91 0.26 34.29 -7.19
N TRP A 92 -0.71 34.07 -6.30
CA TRP A 92 -0.69 32.99 -5.32
C TRP A 92 -2.09 32.72 -4.79
N GLY A 93 -2.30 31.52 -4.27
CA GLY A 93 -3.59 31.17 -3.71
C GLY A 93 -3.55 29.89 -2.92
N PHE A 94 -4.63 29.65 -2.20
CA PHE A 94 -4.84 28.44 -1.43
C PHE A 94 -6.32 28.13 -1.27
N GLY A 95 -6.64 26.88 -0.96
CA GLY A 95 -8.00 26.45 -0.76
C GLY A 95 -8.11 25.18 0.08
N GLN A 96 -9.32 24.92 0.55
CA GLN A 96 -9.68 23.73 1.31
C GLN A 96 -10.44 22.75 0.44
N LEU A 97 -10.09 21.47 0.51
CA LEU A 97 -10.74 20.41 -0.27
C LEU A 97 -11.53 19.43 0.60
N GLY A 98 -11.49 19.60 1.92
CA GLY A 98 -12.15 18.71 2.88
C GLY A 98 -11.45 17.35 2.94
N ARG A 99 -12.22 16.27 3.00
CA ARG A 99 -11.71 14.90 3.23
C ARG A 99 -11.06 14.32 1.97
N ARG A 100 -9.82 14.71 1.72
CA ARG A 100 -9.01 14.34 0.56
C ARG A 100 -7.62 13.86 0.98
N GLU A 101 -6.91 13.18 0.09
CA GLU A 101 -5.51 12.83 0.31
C GLU A 101 -4.59 13.95 -0.18
N VAL A 102 -3.34 13.99 0.30
CA VAL A 102 -2.34 14.98 -0.12
C VAL A 102 -2.16 14.98 -1.66
N PHE A 103 -2.12 13.79 -2.25
CA PHE A 103 -2.11 13.59 -3.71
C PHE A 103 -3.26 14.31 -4.44
N ASP A 104 -4.44 14.37 -3.83
CA ASP A 104 -5.57 15.10 -4.41
C ASP A 104 -5.33 16.60 -4.30
N ALA A 105 -4.83 17.09 -3.16
CA ALA A 105 -4.57 18.51 -2.95
C ALA A 105 -3.49 19.08 -3.87
N GLU A 106 -2.38 18.38 -4.05
CA GLU A 106 -1.30 18.83 -4.91
C GLU A 106 -1.74 19.02 -6.37
N ILE A 107 -2.51 18.09 -6.96
CA ILE A 107 -3.00 18.27 -8.34
C ILE A 107 -4.03 19.41 -8.45
N HIS A 108 -4.78 19.71 -7.39
CA HIS A 108 -5.64 20.90 -7.38
C HIS A 108 -4.79 22.17 -7.35
N GLY A 109 -3.79 22.26 -6.47
CA GLY A 109 -2.86 23.40 -6.42
C GLY A 109 -2.14 23.61 -7.75
N ALA A 110 -1.65 22.54 -8.37
CA ALA A 110 -0.99 22.59 -9.67
C ALA A 110 -1.93 23.08 -10.78
N LEU A 111 -3.18 22.62 -10.79
CA LEU A 111 -4.18 23.05 -11.77
C LEU A 111 -4.56 24.52 -11.61
N GLU A 112 -4.86 24.96 -10.39
CA GLU A 112 -5.23 26.35 -10.10
C GLU A 112 -4.07 27.29 -10.44
N GLY A 113 -2.84 26.96 -10.01
CA GLY A 113 -1.65 27.74 -10.35
C GLY A 113 -1.36 27.78 -11.85
N LEU A 114 -1.55 26.66 -12.57
CA LEU A 114 -1.42 26.62 -14.03
C LEU A 114 -2.48 27.49 -14.71
N GLN A 115 -3.72 27.48 -14.25
CA GLN A 115 -4.79 28.32 -14.80
C GLN A 115 -4.47 29.80 -14.60
N CYS A 116 -4.02 30.20 -13.41
CA CYS A 116 -3.55 31.57 -13.14
C CYS A 116 -2.41 31.98 -14.07
N ALA A 117 -1.40 31.13 -14.23
CA ALA A 117 -0.28 31.39 -15.13
C ALA A 117 -0.75 31.55 -16.59
N VAL A 118 -1.63 30.67 -17.08
CA VAL A 118 -2.19 30.77 -18.44
C VAL A 118 -3.00 32.04 -18.65
N LEU A 119 -3.79 32.46 -17.66
CA LEU A 119 -4.57 33.70 -17.71
C LEU A 119 -3.69 34.95 -17.77
N ALA A 120 -2.56 34.96 -17.07
CA ALA A 120 -1.59 36.05 -17.10
C ALA A 120 -0.68 36.04 -18.35
N ASN A 121 -0.61 34.91 -19.07
CA ASN A 121 0.35 34.68 -20.14
C ASN A 121 -0.13 35.18 -21.52
N PHE A 122 -0.19 36.50 -21.68
CA PHE A 122 -0.58 37.14 -22.95
C PHE A 122 0.47 37.02 -24.06
N THR A 123 1.73 36.78 -23.71
CA THR A 123 2.89 36.72 -24.62
C THR A 123 3.23 35.30 -25.09
N ASN A 124 2.43 34.31 -24.68
CA ASN A 124 2.61 32.90 -25.02
C ASN A 124 3.98 32.33 -24.61
N GLU A 125 4.48 32.74 -23.44
CA GLU A 125 5.73 32.28 -22.85
C GLU A 125 5.62 30.85 -22.30
N PRO A 126 6.74 30.14 -22.07
CA PRO A 126 6.73 28.84 -21.40
C PRO A 126 6.15 28.92 -19.98
N ILE A 127 5.56 27.83 -19.51
CA ILE A 127 5.08 27.65 -18.14
C ILE A 127 5.69 26.36 -17.59
N THR A 128 6.45 26.48 -16.49
CA THR A 128 7.01 25.34 -15.78
C THR A 128 6.26 25.15 -14.47
N VAL A 129 5.57 24.03 -14.30
CA VAL A 129 4.90 23.65 -13.05
C VAL A 129 5.84 22.76 -12.24
N CYS A 130 6.16 23.20 -11.04
CA CYS A 130 7.10 22.60 -10.11
C CYS A 130 6.35 21.93 -8.98
N MET A 131 6.59 20.63 -8.79
CA MET A 131 5.92 19.80 -7.78
C MET A 131 6.93 18.86 -7.11
N ASP A 132 6.74 18.54 -5.84
CA ASP A 132 7.63 17.62 -5.12
C ASP A 132 7.15 16.17 -5.09
N ASN A 133 5.85 15.96 -5.31
CA ASN A 133 5.26 14.64 -5.41
C ASN A 133 5.38 14.04 -6.81
N THR A 134 6.37 13.17 -6.92
CA THR A 134 6.66 12.37 -8.11
C THR A 134 5.47 11.57 -8.61
N SER A 135 4.59 11.07 -7.72
CA SER A 135 3.43 10.27 -8.14
C SER A 135 2.41 11.11 -8.90
N VAL A 136 2.26 12.41 -8.56
CA VAL A 136 1.37 13.32 -9.29
C VAL A 136 1.97 13.67 -10.65
N ILE A 137 3.28 13.97 -10.70
CA ILE A 137 4.01 14.25 -11.95
C ILE A 137 3.85 13.09 -12.93
N ASP A 138 4.11 11.86 -12.48
CA ASP A 138 4.01 10.66 -13.31
C ASP A 138 2.57 10.45 -13.83
N CYS A 139 1.55 10.83 -13.05
CA CYS A 139 0.14 10.77 -13.45
C CYS A 139 -0.25 11.86 -14.47
N ILE A 140 0.35 13.05 -14.42
CA ILE A 140 0.12 14.12 -15.40
C ILE A 140 0.59 13.68 -16.79
N GLY A 141 1.79 13.09 -16.87
CA GLY A 141 2.35 12.58 -18.12
C GLY A 141 1.68 11.29 -18.64
N ALA A 142 0.85 10.64 -17.82
CA ALA A 142 0.22 9.36 -18.14
C ALA A 142 -1.32 9.45 -18.19
N THR A 143 -1.99 8.31 -18.08
CA THR A 143 -3.46 8.27 -18.03
C THR A 143 -3.95 8.72 -16.67
N ALA A 144 -4.88 9.69 -16.66
CA ALA A 144 -5.43 10.27 -15.44
C ALA A 144 -5.93 9.19 -14.46
N PRO A 145 -5.49 9.21 -13.20
CA PRO A 145 -5.88 8.22 -12.20
C PRO A 145 -7.37 8.35 -11.83
N ASN A 146 -7.89 7.37 -11.10
CA ASN A 146 -9.28 7.42 -10.61
C ASN A 146 -9.50 8.48 -9.52
N SER A 147 -8.46 8.82 -8.76
CA SER A 147 -8.54 9.91 -7.76
C SER A 147 -8.27 11.24 -8.42
N SER A 148 -9.07 12.26 -8.10
CA SER A 148 -8.96 13.61 -8.68
C SER A 148 -8.87 13.63 -10.21
N GLN A 149 -9.52 12.66 -10.87
CA GLN A 149 -9.46 12.47 -12.33
C GLN A 149 -9.86 13.73 -13.11
N ALA A 150 -10.84 14.47 -12.61
CA ALA A 150 -11.29 15.72 -13.22
C ALA A 150 -10.15 16.75 -13.28
N CYS A 151 -9.37 16.89 -12.21
CA CYS A 151 -8.26 17.85 -12.16
C CYS A 151 -7.12 17.44 -13.09
N PHE A 152 -6.74 16.15 -13.09
CA PHE A 152 -5.76 15.64 -14.05
C PHE A 152 -6.20 15.88 -15.50
N ARG A 153 -7.46 15.60 -15.83
CA ARG A 153 -7.99 15.83 -17.19
C ARG A 153 -8.04 17.30 -17.55
N ALA A 154 -8.39 18.18 -16.60
CA ALA A 154 -8.38 19.63 -16.83
C ALA A 154 -6.95 20.13 -17.06
N PHE A 155 -5.98 19.70 -16.25
CA PHE A 155 -4.56 20.01 -16.43
C PHE A 155 -4.07 19.53 -17.81
N GLN A 156 -4.35 18.26 -18.14
CA GLN A 156 -4.00 17.66 -19.41
C GLN A 156 -4.62 18.38 -20.60
N LYS A 157 -5.88 18.80 -20.48
CA LYS A 157 -6.59 19.58 -21.51
C LYS A 157 -5.94 20.95 -21.73
N ILE A 158 -5.43 21.60 -20.69
CA ILE A 158 -4.69 22.86 -20.81
C ILE A 158 -3.40 22.60 -21.59
N GLY A 159 -2.60 21.60 -21.21
CA GLY A 159 -1.37 21.27 -21.95
C GLY A 159 -1.63 20.79 -23.38
N ASP A 160 -2.74 20.10 -23.64
CA ASP A 160 -3.15 19.71 -24.99
C ASP A 160 -3.51 20.92 -25.86
N LYS A 161 -4.10 21.96 -25.25
CA LYS A 161 -4.43 23.22 -25.92
C LYS A 161 -3.18 24.04 -26.24
N TYR A 162 -2.13 23.90 -25.44
CA TYR A 162 -0.86 24.62 -25.55
C TYR A 162 0.34 23.65 -25.62
N PRO A 163 0.51 22.91 -26.73
CA PRO A 163 1.52 21.86 -26.83
C PRO A 163 2.93 22.37 -26.54
N TYR A 164 3.66 21.66 -25.68
CA TYR A 164 5.04 21.94 -25.24
C TYR A 164 5.27 23.28 -24.53
N GLN A 165 4.22 24.10 -24.36
CA GLN A 165 4.30 25.35 -23.61
C GLN A 165 4.26 25.09 -22.11
N VAL A 166 3.53 24.06 -21.67
CA VAL A 166 3.44 23.63 -20.27
C VAL A 166 4.36 22.44 -20.06
N SER A 167 5.28 22.56 -19.11
CA SER A 167 6.14 21.46 -18.64
C SER A 167 5.99 21.24 -17.15
N VAL A 168 6.25 20.03 -16.68
CA VAL A 168 6.24 19.67 -15.26
C VAL A 168 7.65 19.26 -14.83
N LYS A 169 8.20 20.01 -13.88
CA LYS A 169 9.53 19.80 -13.32
C LYS A 169 9.42 19.29 -11.89
N TRP A 170 10.25 18.32 -11.53
CA TRP A 170 10.31 17.88 -10.14
C TRP A 170 11.10 18.88 -9.30
N CYS A 171 10.52 19.27 -8.16
CA CYS A 171 11.14 20.14 -7.16
C CYS A 171 11.37 19.31 -5.89
N PRO A 172 12.59 19.20 -5.35
CA PRO A 172 12.78 18.45 -4.11
C PRO A 172 12.07 19.16 -2.94
N GLY A 173 11.11 18.48 -2.30
CA GLY A 173 10.35 19.04 -1.19
C GLY A 173 11.20 19.21 0.08
N HIS A 174 10.88 20.18 0.95
CA HIS A 174 11.64 20.48 2.17
C HIS A 174 13.15 20.69 1.94
N SER A 175 13.49 21.45 0.90
CA SER A 175 14.88 21.75 0.51
C SER A 175 15.18 23.25 0.49
N ASN A 176 14.38 24.06 1.19
CA ASN A 176 14.54 25.53 1.27
C ASN A 176 14.41 26.25 -0.09
N ILE A 177 13.74 25.62 -1.06
CA ILE A 177 13.40 26.28 -2.33
C ILE A 177 12.22 27.19 -2.06
N PHE A 178 12.45 28.50 -2.09
CA PHE A 178 11.48 29.51 -1.66
C PHE A 178 10.07 29.31 -2.22
N GLY A 179 9.94 29.05 -3.52
CA GLY A 179 8.64 28.84 -4.16
C GLY A 179 7.90 27.62 -3.63
N ASN A 180 8.61 26.52 -3.35
CA ASN A 180 8.03 25.31 -2.79
C ASN A 180 7.63 25.51 -1.32
N GLU A 181 8.49 26.13 -0.51
CA GLU A 181 8.17 26.43 0.89
C GLU A 181 6.97 27.39 1.01
N LEU A 182 6.84 28.34 0.08
CA LEU A 182 5.67 29.21 0.00
C LEU A 182 4.41 28.40 -0.36
N ALA A 183 4.48 27.49 -1.34
CA ALA A 183 3.34 26.64 -1.69
C ALA A 183 2.92 25.72 -0.54
N ASP A 184 3.87 25.12 0.20
CA ASP A 184 3.60 24.32 1.42
C ASP A 184 2.91 25.16 2.50
N LEU A 185 3.42 26.37 2.77
CA LEU A 185 2.83 27.30 3.72
C LEU A 185 1.38 27.63 3.34
N LEU A 186 1.14 27.93 2.06
CA LEU A 186 -0.18 28.23 1.52
C LEU A 186 -1.11 27.00 1.61
N ALA A 187 -0.60 25.80 1.33
CA ALA A 187 -1.37 24.57 1.45
C ALA A 187 -1.79 24.30 2.91
N LYS A 188 -0.90 24.55 3.87
CA LYS A 188 -1.21 24.50 5.31
C LYS A 188 -2.27 25.54 5.70
N GLN A 189 -2.19 26.76 5.17
CA GLN A 189 -3.21 27.78 5.37
C GLN A 189 -4.57 27.37 4.80
N GLY A 190 -4.59 26.82 3.58
CA GLY A 190 -5.79 26.25 2.96
C GLY A 190 -6.39 25.12 3.78
N GLY A 191 -5.55 24.27 4.38
CA GLY A 191 -6.00 23.21 5.28
C GLY A 191 -6.72 23.70 6.53
N ASN A 192 -6.48 24.94 6.95
CA ASN A 192 -7.11 25.56 8.14
C ASN A 192 -8.39 26.34 7.83
N LEU A 193 -8.72 26.57 6.56
CA LEU A 193 -10.00 27.18 6.18
C LEU A 193 -11.19 26.29 6.55
N PRO A 194 -12.40 26.86 6.72
CA PRO A 194 -13.63 26.11 6.92
C PRO A 194 -13.80 25.00 5.88
N VAL A 195 -14.15 23.81 6.36
CA VAL A 195 -14.29 22.63 5.50
C VAL A 195 -15.53 22.77 4.63
N PRO A 196 -15.42 22.80 3.30
CA PRO A 196 -16.57 22.82 2.42
C PRO A 196 -17.34 21.51 2.51
N GLU A 197 -18.65 21.56 2.29
CA GLU A 197 -19.49 20.38 2.16
C GLU A 197 -19.23 19.67 0.82
N HIS A 198 -18.11 18.95 0.77
CA HIS A 198 -17.73 18.13 -0.37
C HIS A 198 -17.72 16.65 0.01
N LEU A 199 -18.14 15.81 -0.95
CA LEU A 199 -17.97 14.38 -0.81
C LEU A 199 -16.47 14.05 -0.73
N PRO A 200 -16.06 13.14 0.18
CA PRO A 200 -14.68 12.68 0.26
C PRO A 200 -14.20 12.06 -1.05
N SER A 201 -12.88 12.08 -1.30
CA SER A 201 -12.34 11.37 -2.48
C SER A 201 -12.45 9.86 -2.36
N VAL A 202 -12.40 9.19 -3.52
CA VAL A 202 -12.35 7.73 -3.61
C VAL A 202 -11.10 7.18 -2.91
N SER A 203 -9.95 7.84 -3.06
CA SER A 203 -8.70 7.49 -2.38
C SER A 203 -8.86 7.56 -0.86
N TYR A 204 -9.45 8.64 -0.35
CA TYR A 204 -9.76 8.83 1.07
C TYR A 204 -10.62 7.69 1.62
N ARG A 205 -11.75 7.40 0.95
CA ARG A 205 -12.66 6.32 1.37
C ARG A 205 -11.99 4.96 1.31
N ARG A 206 -11.16 4.69 0.29
CA ARG A 206 -10.38 3.45 0.20
C ARG A 206 -9.40 3.29 1.34
N ARG A 207 -8.70 4.35 1.76
CA ARG A 207 -7.81 4.31 2.93
C ARG A 207 -8.59 3.99 4.21
N GLN A 208 -9.73 4.64 4.42
CA GLN A 208 -10.58 4.37 5.58
C GLN A 208 -11.04 2.90 5.62
N VAL A 209 -11.57 2.38 4.52
CA VAL A 209 -12.01 0.97 4.43
C VAL A 209 -10.84 0.02 4.68
N LYS A 210 -9.67 0.26 4.10
CA LYS A 210 -8.47 -0.56 4.35
C LYS A 210 -8.06 -0.55 5.83
N GLY A 211 -8.13 0.61 6.49
CA GLY A 211 -7.87 0.71 7.93
C GLY A 211 -8.91 -0.08 8.74
N GLN A 212 -10.18 0.03 8.36
CA GLN A 212 -11.29 -0.64 9.03
C GLN A 212 -11.22 -2.17 8.92
N ILE A 213 -10.82 -2.71 7.76
CA ILE A 213 -10.66 -4.16 7.56
C ILE A 213 -9.78 -4.80 8.65
N ALA A 214 -8.69 -4.14 9.05
CA ALA A 214 -7.81 -4.67 10.08
C ALA A 214 -8.48 -4.70 11.46
N VAL A 215 -9.26 -3.68 11.79
CA VAL A 215 -10.01 -3.58 13.04
C VAL A 215 -11.13 -4.62 13.06
N ASP A 216 -11.93 -4.69 12.00
CA ASP A 216 -13.04 -5.64 11.86
C ASP A 216 -12.53 -7.09 11.93
N TYR A 217 -11.40 -7.38 11.29
CA TYR A 217 -10.78 -8.70 11.35
C TYR A 217 -10.34 -9.07 12.76
N GLN A 218 -9.77 -8.12 13.52
CA GLN A 218 -9.41 -8.36 14.91
C GLN A 218 -10.63 -8.56 15.81
N GLN A 219 -11.67 -7.76 15.64
CA GLN A 219 -12.94 -7.91 16.39
C GLN A 219 -13.60 -9.25 16.09
N TRP A 220 -13.71 -9.61 14.80
CA TRP A 220 -14.19 -10.93 14.39
C TRP A 220 -13.38 -12.05 15.04
N TRP A 221 -12.04 -11.99 14.99
CA TRP A 221 -11.19 -13.00 15.60
C TRP A 221 -11.40 -13.13 17.11
N GLN A 222 -11.66 -12.03 17.81
CA GLN A 222 -11.94 -12.04 19.24
C GLN A 222 -13.26 -12.77 19.57
N GLY A 223 -14.28 -12.61 18.73
CA GLY A 223 -15.60 -13.23 18.89
C GLY A 223 -15.70 -14.70 18.47
N VAL A 224 -14.71 -15.25 17.77
CA VAL A 224 -14.71 -16.67 17.36
C VAL A 224 -14.34 -17.57 18.54
N GLU A 225 -15.15 -18.59 18.80
CA GLU A 225 -14.86 -19.66 19.76
C GLU A 225 -13.68 -20.51 19.26
N ARG A 226 -12.65 -20.67 20.10
CA ARG A 226 -11.32 -21.17 19.71
C ARG A 226 -10.86 -22.34 20.56
N ALA A 227 -11.76 -23.20 21.02
CA ALA A 227 -11.43 -24.29 21.96
C ALA A 227 -10.16 -25.09 21.56
N GLY A 228 -9.97 -25.37 20.25
CA GLY A 228 -8.79 -26.09 19.74
C GLY A 228 -7.53 -25.24 19.46
N TYR A 229 -7.63 -23.91 19.39
CA TYR A 229 -6.54 -23.01 18.96
C TYR A 229 -6.14 -21.98 20.03
N SER A 230 -6.92 -21.83 21.09
CA SER A 230 -6.69 -20.86 22.17
C SER A 230 -5.33 -21.04 22.84
N SER A 231 -4.91 -22.29 23.05
CA SER A 231 -3.63 -22.67 23.64
C SER A 231 -2.41 -22.20 22.83
N LEU A 232 -2.58 -21.94 21.52
CA LEU A 232 -1.49 -21.48 20.65
C LEU A 232 -1.17 -19.98 20.84
N GLY A 233 -2.09 -19.19 21.41
CA GLY A 233 -1.88 -17.76 21.63
C GLY A 233 -1.57 -16.95 20.36
N LEU A 234 -2.10 -17.41 19.22
CA LEU A 234 -1.94 -16.76 17.91
C LEU A 234 -2.84 -15.53 17.78
N THR A 235 -2.28 -14.46 17.24
CA THR A 235 -2.98 -13.20 16.96
C THR A 235 -3.55 -13.21 15.54
N ALA A 236 -4.72 -12.62 15.36
CA ALA A 236 -5.26 -12.31 14.04
C ALA A 236 -4.57 -11.06 13.50
N GLU A 237 -3.51 -11.27 12.74
CA GLU A 237 -2.81 -10.21 12.04
C GLU A 237 -3.01 -10.37 10.54
N LEU A 238 -3.41 -9.28 9.87
CA LEU A 238 -3.41 -9.20 8.40
C LEU A 238 -2.01 -8.93 7.83
N ARG A 239 -1.00 -8.79 8.71
CA ARG A 239 0.38 -8.61 8.32
C ARG A 239 0.96 -9.93 7.83
N LYS A 240 1.99 -9.84 7.00
CA LYS A 240 2.73 -11.02 6.54
C LYS A 240 3.37 -11.72 7.74
N LEU A 241 2.92 -12.94 8.02
CA LEU A 241 3.43 -13.76 9.12
C LEU A 241 4.88 -14.20 8.84
N PRO A 242 5.78 -14.15 9.84
CA PRO A 242 7.18 -14.55 9.67
C PRO A 242 7.32 -16.06 9.33
N GLU A 243 6.34 -16.88 9.70
CA GLU A 243 6.27 -18.30 9.31
C GLU A 243 6.26 -18.49 7.79
N LEU A 244 5.77 -17.52 7.01
CA LEU A 244 5.74 -17.61 5.54
C LEU A 244 7.12 -17.50 4.89
N ALA A 245 8.15 -17.10 5.64
CA ALA A 245 9.54 -17.13 5.17
C ALA A 245 10.22 -18.51 5.38
N LEU A 246 9.55 -19.46 6.04
CA LEU A 246 10.11 -20.77 6.30
C LEU A 246 10.18 -21.62 5.02
N PRO A 247 11.16 -22.54 4.91
CA PRO A 247 11.13 -23.58 3.90
C PRO A 247 9.80 -24.34 3.92
N ARG A 248 9.21 -24.61 2.75
CA ARG A 248 7.88 -25.23 2.59
C ARG A 248 7.69 -26.48 3.45
N ARG A 249 8.73 -27.31 3.58
CA ARG A 249 8.74 -28.52 4.40
C ARG A 249 8.52 -28.22 5.90
N LEU A 250 9.26 -27.26 6.45
CA LEU A 250 9.17 -26.86 7.85
C LEU A 250 7.84 -26.15 8.14
N LEU A 251 7.39 -25.30 7.22
CA LEU A 251 6.08 -24.69 7.29
C LEU A 251 4.96 -25.74 7.34
N GLY A 252 5.07 -26.78 6.50
CA GLY A 252 4.12 -27.90 6.49
C GLY A 252 4.03 -28.64 7.81
N TYR A 253 5.15 -28.87 8.52
CA TYR A 253 5.14 -29.49 9.85
C TYR A 253 4.42 -28.62 10.88
N LEU A 254 4.73 -27.33 10.90
CA LEU A 254 4.12 -26.38 11.82
C LEU A 254 2.61 -26.25 11.60
N LEU A 255 2.19 -26.09 10.33
CA LEU A 255 0.77 -26.00 9.99
C LEU A 255 0.02 -27.29 10.34
N ALA A 256 0.59 -28.45 10.03
CA ALA A 256 0.00 -29.73 10.40
C ALA A 256 -0.21 -29.85 11.92
N ALA A 257 0.79 -29.49 12.73
CA ALA A 257 0.65 -29.56 14.18
C ALA A 257 -0.33 -28.52 14.75
N ARG A 258 -0.39 -27.32 14.18
CA ARG A 258 -1.36 -26.28 14.60
C ARG A 258 -2.79 -26.66 14.25
N SER A 259 -3.03 -27.19 13.05
CA SER A 259 -4.36 -27.57 12.59
C SER A 259 -4.79 -28.96 13.07
N GLN A 260 -3.84 -29.78 13.52
CA GLN A 260 -4.02 -31.21 13.79
C GLN A 260 -4.32 -32.04 12.53
N HIS A 261 -4.17 -31.46 11.34
CA HIS A 261 -4.30 -32.15 10.05
C HIS A 261 -2.92 -32.56 9.53
N GLY A 262 -2.48 -33.76 9.88
CA GLY A 262 -1.22 -34.33 9.43
C GLY A 262 -1.11 -35.81 9.76
N ASP A 263 0.10 -36.36 9.68
CA ASP A 263 0.40 -37.75 10.07
C ASP A 263 0.30 -37.94 11.60
N PHE A 264 -0.94 -37.97 12.09
CA PHE A 264 -1.33 -38.15 13.48
C PHE A 264 -2.41 -39.23 13.57
N ALA A 265 -2.42 -39.97 14.68
CA ALA A 265 -3.35 -41.09 14.86
C ALA A 265 -4.81 -40.64 14.73
N ASP A 266 -5.23 -39.62 15.50
CA ASP A 266 -6.60 -39.10 15.49
C ASP A 266 -7.06 -38.62 14.10
N TYR A 267 -6.18 -37.96 13.33
CA TYR A 267 -6.49 -37.54 11.97
C TYR A 267 -6.73 -38.75 11.04
N HIS A 268 -5.85 -39.74 11.08
CA HIS A 268 -5.98 -40.93 10.25
C HIS A 268 -7.17 -41.80 10.64
N GLU A 269 -7.46 -41.97 11.93
CA GLU A 269 -8.63 -42.71 12.39
C GLU A 269 -9.94 -42.08 11.91
N ARG A 270 -10.02 -40.74 11.87
CA ARG A 270 -11.21 -40.01 11.41
C ARG A 270 -11.40 -40.02 9.90
N PHE A 271 -10.32 -39.79 9.14
CA PHE A 271 -10.42 -39.49 7.71
C PHE A 271 -9.86 -40.59 6.79
N HIS A 272 -8.96 -41.43 7.29
CA HIS A 272 -8.26 -42.46 6.51
C HIS A 272 -8.04 -43.77 7.30
N PRO A 273 -9.10 -44.38 7.85
CA PRO A 273 -8.97 -45.54 8.73
C PRO A 273 -8.29 -46.71 8.03
N GLY A 274 -7.30 -47.32 8.71
CA GLY A 274 -6.53 -48.47 8.19
C GLY A 274 -5.47 -48.14 7.13
N GLN A 275 -5.31 -46.86 6.73
CA GLN A 275 -4.39 -46.48 5.65
C GLN A 275 -3.03 -45.94 6.12
N ALA A 276 -2.79 -45.85 7.43
CA ALA A 276 -1.58 -45.23 7.96
C ALA A 276 -1.07 -45.90 9.25
N THR A 277 0.24 -45.83 9.47
CA THR A 277 0.86 -46.21 10.74
C THR A 277 0.54 -45.16 11.81
N LEU A 278 -0.26 -45.55 12.80
CA LEU A 278 -0.72 -44.65 13.87
C LEU A 278 0.35 -44.41 14.96
N GLU A 279 1.35 -45.28 15.02
CA GLU A 279 2.38 -45.23 16.05
C GLU A 279 3.71 -44.67 15.55
N CYS A 280 4.35 -43.90 16.42
CA CYS A 280 5.74 -43.52 16.27
C CYS A 280 6.64 -44.76 16.49
N PRO A 281 7.81 -44.86 15.84
CA PRO A 281 8.79 -45.94 16.10
C PRO A 281 9.28 -46.05 17.55
N CYS A 282 8.89 -45.12 18.43
CA CYS A 282 9.11 -45.26 19.87
C CYS A 282 8.03 -46.09 20.59
N GLY A 283 6.98 -46.56 19.89
CA GLY A 283 5.86 -47.35 20.41
C GLY A 283 4.77 -46.53 21.09
N ARG A 284 4.58 -45.26 20.71
CA ARG A 284 3.47 -44.41 21.21
C ARG A 284 2.71 -43.84 20.03
N GLN A 285 1.42 -43.59 20.20
CA GLN A 285 0.60 -42.95 19.17
C GLN A 285 1.15 -41.60 18.74
N LYS A 286 1.05 -41.32 17.43
CA LYS A 286 1.42 -40.05 16.82
C LYS A 286 0.40 -38.99 17.19
N SER A 287 0.86 -37.88 17.76
CA SER A 287 0.05 -36.69 18.01
C SER A 287 0.85 -35.43 17.68
N PRO A 288 0.19 -34.27 17.51
CA PRO A 288 0.88 -32.99 17.28
C PRO A 288 1.96 -32.66 18.31
N THR A 289 1.77 -33.14 19.55
CA THR A 289 2.64 -32.86 20.69
C THR A 289 3.62 -34.00 21.00
N HIS A 290 3.44 -35.17 20.40
CA HIS A 290 4.21 -36.39 20.70
C HIS A 290 5.72 -36.18 20.61
N LEU A 291 6.19 -35.35 19.67
CA LEU A 291 7.62 -35.06 19.50
C LEU A 291 8.29 -34.46 20.75
N PHE A 292 7.54 -33.78 21.62
CA PHE A 292 8.08 -33.25 22.88
C PHE A 292 8.31 -34.35 23.92
N TYR A 293 7.64 -35.50 23.77
CA TYR A 293 7.68 -36.64 24.70
C TYR A 293 8.37 -37.88 24.12
N CYS A 294 8.75 -37.84 22.84
CA CYS A 294 9.32 -38.99 22.16
C CYS A 294 10.69 -39.38 22.75
N ARG A 295 10.80 -40.60 23.29
CA ARG A 295 12.05 -41.12 23.87
C ARG A 295 13.22 -41.20 22.88
N LYS A 296 12.93 -41.28 21.57
CA LYS A 296 13.93 -41.32 20.50
C LYS A 296 14.51 -39.94 20.17
N ILE A 297 13.97 -38.84 20.71
CA ILE A 297 14.56 -37.50 20.57
C ILE A 297 15.81 -37.38 21.45
N PRO A 298 16.97 -36.98 20.89
CA PRO A 298 18.21 -36.74 21.65
C PRO A 298 18.02 -35.71 22.76
N ARG A 299 18.69 -35.91 23.90
CA ARG A 299 18.56 -35.03 25.08
C ARG A 299 18.81 -33.55 24.77
N HIS A 300 19.78 -33.24 23.91
CA HIS A 300 20.14 -31.87 23.55
C HIS A 300 19.08 -31.15 22.69
N LEU A 301 18.15 -31.88 22.05
CA LEU A 301 17.05 -31.29 21.29
C LEU A 301 15.77 -31.14 22.11
N ARG A 302 15.65 -31.80 23.27
CA ARG A 302 14.44 -31.77 24.08
C ARG A 302 14.18 -30.36 24.62
N ALA A 303 12.93 -29.90 24.50
CA ALA A 303 12.50 -28.66 25.11
C ALA A 303 12.15 -28.87 26.59
N ARG A 304 12.39 -27.85 27.42
CA ARG A 304 11.92 -27.84 28.81
C ARG A 304 10.42 -27.53 28.82
N LEU A 305 9.64 -28.40 29.44
CA LEU A 305 8.18 -28.28 29.53
C LEU A 305 7.69 -27.85 30.93
N THR A 306 8.53 -27.92 31.96
CA THR A 306 8.16 -27.55 33.33
C THR A 306 8.10 -26.03 33.52
N PRO A 307 7.24 -25.53 34.42
CA PRO A 307 6.30 -26.26 35.29
C PRO A 307 4.98 -26.66 34.62
N ASP A 308 4.64 -26.02 33.50
CA ASP A 308 3.37 -26.20 32.80
C ASP A 308 3.61 -26.68 31.35
N PRO A 309 3.48 -28.00 31.10
CA PRO A 309 3.70 -28.57 29.78
C PRO A 309 2.74 -28.06 28.71
N GLU A 310 1.47 -27.81 29.06
CA GLU A 310 0.46 -27.38 28.10
C GLU A 310 0.75 -25.96 27.61
N ALA A 311 1.00 -25.02 28.54
CA ALA A 311 1.38 -23.67 28.16
C ALA A 311 2.72 -23.61 27.42
N ALA A 312 3.70 -24.44 27.80
CA ALA A 312 4.98 -24.52 27.11
C ALA A 312 4.80 -24.98 25.65
N ILE A 313 4.05 -26.06 25.43
CA ILE A 313 3.76 -26.59 24.10
C ILE A 313 2.94 -25.60 23.28
N GLY A 314 1.92 -24.98 23.88
CA GLY A 314 1.13 -23.92 23.26
C GLY A 314 2.01 -22.78 22.74
N ARG A 315 2.96 -22.30 23.55
CA ARG A 315 3.96 -21.29 23.11
C ARG A 315 4.86 -21.80 21.99
N PHE A 316 5.35 -23.05 22.07
CA PHE A 316 6.21 -23.61 21.03
C PHE A 316 5.48 -23.91 19.74
N LEU A 317 4.18 -24.15 19.75
CA LEU A 317 3.38 -24.24 18.53
C LEU A 317 2.91 -22.85 18.06
N GLY A 318 2.81 -21.88 18.98
CA GLY A 318 2.46 -20.50 18.71
C GLY A 318 3.67 -19.61 18.39
N ARG A 319 3.87 -18.60 19.24
CA ARG A 319 4.86 -17.51 19.04
C ARG A 319 6.32 -17.97 19.05
N SER A 320 6.62 -19.09 19.70
CA SER A 320 7.98 -19.66 19.81
C SER A 320 8.19 -20.86 18.88
N TYR A 321 7.55 -20.85 17.71
CA TYR A 321 7.56 -21.92 16.71
C TYR A 321 8.95 -22.42 16.29
N LYS A 322 10.00 -21.59 16.38
CA LYS A 322 11.38 -22.01 16.07
C LYS A 322 11.86 -23.18 16.94
N VAL A 323 11.42 -23.25 18.20
CA VAL A 323 11.75 -24.37 19.10
C VAL A 323 11.09 -25.65 18.60
N TYR A 324 9.80 -25.59 18.24
CA TYR A 324 9.09 -26.70 17.63
C TYR A 324 9.78 -27.15 16.34
N LEU A 325 10.08 -26.21 15.44
CA LEU A 325 10.68 -26.52 14.14
C LEU A 325 12.00 -27.29 14.26
N ARG A 326 12.87 -26.90 15.20
CA ARG A 326 14.14 -27.59 15.43
C ARG A 326 13.94 -29.06 15.82
N ILE A 327 12.93 -29.35 16.63
CA ILE A 327 12.62 -30.72 17.08
C ILE A 327 11.88 -31.48 15.97
N ALA A 328 10.91 -30.83 15.34
CA ALA A 328 10.11 -31.39 14.24
C ALA A 328 10.98 -31.77 13.06
N ASP A 329 11.99 -30.95 12.72
CA ASP A 329 12.92 -31.25 11.64
C ASP A 329 13.64 -32.59 11.87
N PHE A 330 14.23 -32.77 13.05
CA PHE A 330 14.86 -34.05 13.42
C PHE A 330 13.83 -35.19 13.47
N TYR A 331 12.69 -34.96 14.12
CA TYR A 331 11.65 -35.97 14.31
C TYR A 331 11.16 -36.53 12.98
N TYR A 332 10.77 -35.67 12.04
CA TYR A 332 10.20 -36.09 10.76
C TYR A 332 11.26 -36.49 9.71
N THR A 333 12.54 -36.25 9.95
CA THR A 333 13.61 -36.70 9.02
C THR A 333 14.35 -37.94 9.51
N LYS A 334 14.42 -38.17 10.83
CA LYS A 334 15.22 -39.25 11.42
C LYS A 334 14.39 -40.30 12.15
N ILE A 335 13.23 -39.95 12.71
CA ILE A 335 12.42 -40.87 13.51
C ILE A 335 11.17 -41.28 12.73
N ASN A 336 10.23 -40.37 12.54
CA ASN A 336 8.98 -40.60 11.84
C ASN A 336 9.07 -40.02 10.43
N LYS A 337 9.86 -40.69 9.58
CA LYS A 337 10.04 -40.26 8.18
C LYS A 337 8.69 -40.24 7.48
N ARG A 338 8.26 -39.05 7.07
CA ARG A 338 7.18 -38.91 6.10
C ARG A 338 7.79 -39.24 4.73
N TYR A 339 7.23 -40.26 4.06
CA TYR A 339 7.58 -40.56 2.67
C TYR A 339 7.11 -39.45 1.74
#